data_AF-A0A9E5M5M9-F1
#
_entry.id   AF-A0A9E5M5M9-F1
#
_cell.length_a   1.000
_cell.length_b   1.000
_cell.length_c   1.000
_cell.angle_alpha   90.00
_cell.angle_beta   90.00
_cell.angle_gamma   90.00
#
_symmetry.space_group_name_H-M   'P 1'
#
loop_
_entity.id
_entity.type
_entity.pdbx_description
1 polymer ?
#
loop_
_entity_poly.entity_id
_entity_poly.type
_entity_poly.pdbx_seq_one_letter_code
_entity_poly.pdbx_strand_id
1 'polypeptide(L)'
;ADERGSGAGEGFNLNFPLPKGTAFDTWYGILHKALQVIADFSPQALVVPLGLDTYEGDPISGFKLKSADYLKVGSALASLRVPTVFTLEGGYAVADFGINTVNVLEGFESS
;
A
#
# COMPACT_ATOMS: atom_id res chain seq x y z
N ALA A 1 9.14 7.80 -12.60
CA ALA A 1 10.25 8.23 -11.74
C ALA A 1 11.57 7.81 -12.38
N ASP A 2 12.63 8.54 -12.10
CA ASP A 2 13.99 8.40 -12.61
C ASP A 2 14.94 7.74 -11.58
N GLU A 3 14.61 7.81 -10.30
CA GLU A 3 15.33 7.11 -9.22
C GLU A 3 15.12 5.58 -9.29
N ARG A 4 16.19 4.84 -9.63
CA ARG A 4 16.17 3.38 -9.88
C ARG A 4 17.12 2.56 -9.00
N GLY A 5 17.86 3.22 -8.11
CA GLY A 5 18.93 2.61 -7.34
C GLY A 5 20.30 3.05 -7.86
N SER A 6 21.35 2.39 -7.39
CA SER A 6 22.71 2.60 -7.91
C SER A 6 23.59 1.38 -7.65
N GLY A 7 24.60 1.18 -8.50
CA GLY A 7 25.52 0.05 -8.38
C GLY A 7 24.78 -1.29 -8.41
N ALA A 8 25.03 -2.14 -7.40
CA ALA A 8 24.34 -3.42 -7.27
C ALA A 8 22.82 -3.30 -7.00
N GLY A 9 22.35 -2.12 -6.57
CA GLY A 9 20.93 -1.85 -6.32
C GLY A 9 20.18 -1.26 -7.53
N GLU A 10 20.84 -1.09 -8.67
CA GLU A 10 20.18 -0.61 -9.90
C GLU A 10 19.04 -1.57 -10.30
N GLY A 11 17.84 -1.03 -10.48
CA GLY A 11 16.63 -1.81 -10.78
C GLY A 11 15.88 -2.34 -9.55
N PHE A 12 16.42 -2.19 -8.34
CA PHE A 12 15.78 -2.62 -7.09
C PHE A 12 15.02 -1.50 -6.36
N ASN A 13 15.01 -0.27 -6.89
CA ASN A 13 14.16 0.82 -6.42
C ASN A 13 13.12 1.19 -7.48
N LEU A 14 11.84 1.15 -7.11
CA LEU A 14 10.74 1.52 -8.00
C LEU A 14 9.78 2.49 -7.31
N ASN A 15 9.72 3.71 -7.82
CA ASN A 15 8.81 4.75 -7.37
C ASN A 15 7.60 4.90 -8.31
N PHE A 16 6.39 4.85 -7.74
CA PHE A 16 5.11 5.03 -8.46
C PHE A 16 4.43 6.34 -8.02
N PRO A 17 4.87 7.52 -8.50
CA PRO A 17 4.25 8.79 -8.13
C PRO A 17 2.83 8.87 -8.70
N LEU A 18 1.88 9.29 -7.87
CA LEU A 18 0.49 9.49 -8.25
C LEU A 18 0.05 10.93 -7.93
N PRO A 19 -0.78 11.54 -8.78
CA PRO A 19 -1.26 12.89 -8.55
C PRO A 19 -2.23 12.96 -7.36
N LYS A 20 -2.29 14.13 -6.70
CA LYS A 20 -3.33 14.44 -5.72
C LYS A 20 -4.71 14.25 -6.38
N GLY A 21 -5.67 13.70 -5.62
CA GLY A 21 -7.01 13.38 -6.11
C GLY A 21 -7.14 11.99 -6.74
N THR A 22 -6.06 11.19 -6.79
CA THR A 22 -6.12 9.83 -7.35
C THR A 22 -7.17 8.98 -6.62
N ALA A 23 -8.08 8.40 -7.41
CA ALA A 23 -9.13 7.51 -6.95
C ALA A 23 -8.65 6.08 -6.72
N PHE A 24 -9.41 5.32 -5.93
CA PHE A 24 -9.03 3.96 -5.56
C PHE A 24 -8.72 3.07 -6.76
N ASP A 25 -9.53 3.05 -7.82
CA ASP A 25 -9.28 2.14 -8.96
C ASP A 25 -7.91 2.36 -9.61
N THR A 26 -7.49 3.63 -9.73
CA THR A 26 -6.17 3.97 -10.26
C THR A 26 -5.06 3.62 -9.27
N TRP A 27 -5.24 3.95 -7.99
CA TRP A 27 -4.29 3.62 -6.92
C TRP A 27 -4.10 2.10 -6.80
N TYR A 28 -5.20 1.34 -6.87
CA TYR A 28 -5.23 -0.11 -6.73
C TYR A 28 -4.61 -0.80 -7.95
N GLY A 29 -4.84 -0.28 -9.16
CA GLY A 29 -4.14 -0.75 -10.35
C GLY A 29 -2.61 -0.55 -10.26
N ILE A 30 -2.15 0.46 -9.53
CA ILE A 30 -0.72 0.71 -9.27
C ILE A 30 -0.20 -0.23 -8.19
N LEU A 31 -0.96 -0.48 -7.12
CA LEU A 31 -0.63 -1.50 -6.13
C LEU A 31 -0.41 -2.87 -6.79
N HIS A 32 -1.31 -3.30 -7.69
CA HIS A 32 -1.15 -4.57 -8.41
C HIS A 32 0.13 -4.63 -9.25
N LYS A 33 0.52 -3.52 -9.89
CA LYS A 33 1.80 -3.45 -10.61
C LYS A 33 2.99 -3.58 -9.65
N ALA A 34 2.93 -2.92 -8.50
CA ALA A 34 3.98 -3.04 -7.48
C ALA A 34 4.07 -4.47 -6.92
N LEU A 35 2.92 -5.11 -6.65
CA LEU A 35 2.85 -6.50 -6.19
C LEU A 35 3.42 -7.47 -7.22
N GLN A 36 3.17 -7.25 -8.52
CA GLN A 36 3.78 -8.08 -9.56
C GLN A 36 5.31 -7.96 -9.55
N VAL A 37 5.85 -6.75 -9.43
CA VAL A 37 7.30 -6.54 -9.33
C VAL A 37 7.87 -7.24 -8.09
N ILE A 38 7.18 -7.16 -6.96
CA ILE A 38 7.58 -7.86 -5.73
C ILE A 38 7.53 -9.37 -5.94
N ALA A 39 6.50 -9.91 -6.58
CA ALA A 39 6.40 -11.34 -6.88
C ALA A 39 7.54 -11.80 -7.80
N ASP A 40 7.88 -11.01 -8.83
CA ASP A 40 8.99 -11.30 -9.74
C ASP A 40 10.35 -11.27 -9.02
N PHE A 41 10.50 -10.43 -8.00
CA PHE A 41 11.66 -10.43 -7.11
C PHE A 41 11.72 -11.67 -6.19
N SER A 42 10.59 -12.33 -5.94
CA SER A 42 10.47 -13.56 -5.12
C SER A 42 11.08 -13.42 -3.71
N PRO A 43 10.59 -12.47 -2.89
CA PRO A 43 11.10 -12.26 -1.54
C PRO A 43 10.75 -13.43 -0.60
N GLN A 44 11.53 -13.58 0.46
CA GLN A 44 11.24 -14.54 1.53
C GLN A 44 10.32 -13.97 2.62
N ALA A 45 10.18 -12.64 2.68
CA ALA A 45 9.32 -11.92 3.61
C ALA A 45 9.01 -10.52 3.05
N LEU A 46 7.92 -9.90 3.53
CA LEU A 46 7.48 -8.57 3.14
C LEU A 46 7.42 -7.65 4.36
N VAL A 47 7.87 -6.40 4.19
CA VAL A 47 7.62 -5.30 5.14
C VAL A 47 6.70 -4.31 4.46
N VAL A 48 5.58 -3.98 5.09
CA VAL A 48 4.60 -3.02 4.61
C VAL A 48 4.61 -1.80 5.53
N PRO A 49 5.25 -0.68 5.13
CA PRO A 49 5.09 0.60 5.80
C PRO A 49 3.67 1.12 5.53
N LEU A 50 2.77 0.89 6.48
CA LEU A 50 1.34 1.10 6.35
C LEU A 50 0.97 2.53 6.76
N GLY A 51 0.86 3.40 5.75
CA GLY A 51 0.25 4.72 5.86
C GLY A 51 -1.24 4.71 5.50
N LEU A 52 -2.07 5.28 6.36
CA LEU A 52 -3.53 5.41 6.18
C LEU A 52 -3.94 6.82 5.73
N ASP A 53 -2.97 7.68 5.44
CA ASP A 53 -3.16 9.02 4.86
C ASP A 53 -3.60 8.97 3.38
N THR A 54 -3.72 7.78 2.78
CA THR A 54 -4.38 7.60 1.49
C THR A 54 -5.91 7.77 1.54
N TYR A 55 -6.48 7.87 2.75
CA TYR A 55 -7.92 7.97 2.99
C TYR A 55 -8.48 9.31 2.50
N GLU A 56 -9.71 9.30 1.96
CA GLU A 56 -10.35 10.48 1.40
C GLU A 56 -10.60 11.60 2.41
N GLY A 57 -10.72 11.25 3.69
CA GLY A 57 -10.88 12.17 4.81
C GLY A 57 -9.57 12.59 5.48
N ASP A 58 -8.40 12.16 4.98
CA ASP A 58 -7.12 12.59 5.56
C ASP A 58 -6.91 14.10 5.33
N PRO A 59 -6.55 14.88 6.38
CA PRO A 59 -6.48 16.33 6.30
C PRO A 59 -5.28 16.88 5.52
N ILE A 60 -4.20 16.10 5.37
CA ILE A 60 -2.95 16.58 4.78
C ILE A 60 -2.65 15.98 3.41
N SER A 61 -3.16 14.78 3.17
CA SER A 61 -3.04 14.10 1.89
C SER A 61 -4.12 14.59 0.90
N GLY A 62 -4.38 13.82 -0.15
CA GLY A 62 -5.51 14.08 -1.03
C GLY A 62 -5.87 12.95 -1.96
N PHE A 63 -5.53 11.71 -1.62
CA PHE A 63 -6.09 10.54 -2.29
C PHE A 63 -7.56 10.34 -1.91
N LYS A 64 -8.24 9.42 -2.60
CA LYS A 64 -9.69 9.21 -2.49
C LYS A 64 -10.07 7.78 -2.13
N LEU A 65 -9.25 7.11 -1.33
CA LEU A 65 -9.59 5.77 -0.82
C LEU A 65 -10.68 5.89 0.24
N LYS A 66 -11.65 4.98 0.19
CA LYS A 66 -12.68 4.85 1.22
C LYS A 66 -12.28 3.79 2.23
N SER A 67 -12.87 3.81 3.42
CA SER A 67 -12.57 2.81 4.46
C SER A 67 -12.73 1.37 3.96
N ALA A 68 -13.78 1.08 3.17
CA ALA A 68 -14.02 -0.24 2.62
C ALA A 68 -12.98 -0.69 1.57
N ASP A 69 -12.24 0.24 0.97
CA ASP A 69 -11.20 -0.11 0.00
C ASP A 69 -9.98 -0.74 0.67
N TYR A 70 -9.72 -0.41 1.94
CA TYR A 70 -8.61 -0.98 2.70
C TYR A 70 -8.73 -2.50 2.90
N LEU A 71 -9.94 -3.06 2.92
CA LEU A 71 -10.14 -4.52 2.88
C LEU A 71 -9.50 -5.13 1.63
N LYS A 72 -9.72 -4.52 0.46
CA LYS A 72 -9.13 -4.98 -0.81
C LYS A 72 -7.62 -4.78 -0.85
N VAL A 73 -7.10 -3.74 -0.18
CA VAL A 73 -5.66 -3.53 -0.01
C VAL A 73 -5.05 -4.67 0.79
N GLY A 74 -5.64 -5.01 1.94
CA GLY A 74 -5.25 -6.17 2.75
C GLY A 74 -5.22 -7.47 1.94
N SER A 75 -6.31 -7.78 1.24
CA SER A 75 -6.40 -8.99 0.41
C SER A 75 -5.38 -9.03 -0.72
N ALA A 76 -5.09 -7.89 -1.35
CA ALA A 76 -4.07 -7.82 -2.39
C ALA A 76 -2.67 -8.10 -1.83
N LEU A 77 -2.34 -7.56 -0.67
CA LEU A 77 -1.05 -7.81 -0.01
C LEU A 77 -0.90 -9.29 0.39
N ALA A 78 -1.95 -9.91 0.93
CA ALA A 78 -1.95 -11.32 1.32
C ALA A 78 -1.70 -12.28 0.15
N SER A 79 -2.04 -11.87 -1.09
CA SER A 79 -1.84 -12.69 -2.29
C SER A 79 -0.38 -13.06 -2.56
N LEU A 80 0.59 -12.34 -1.98
CA LEU A 80 2.02 -12.67 -2.08
C LEU A 80 2.40 -13.92 -1.27
N ARG A 81 1.61 -14.33 -0.28
CA ARG A 81 1.80 -15.56 0.51
C ARG A 81 3.19 -15.72 1.14
N VAL A 82 3.75 -14.62 1.62
CA VAL A 82 5.01 -14.59 2.37
C VAL A 82 4.79 -14.01 3.77
N PRO A 83 5.61 -14.38 4.77
CA PRO A 83 5.60 -13.73 6.07
C PRO A 83 5.65 -12.21 5.93
N THR A 84 4.68 -11.52 6.52
CA THR A 84 4.49 -10.07 6.33
C THR A 84 4.47 -9.36 7.68
N VAL A 85 5.22 -8.26 7.77
CA VAL A 85 5.18 -7.35 8.92
C VAL A 85 4.62 -6.01 8.47
N PHE A 86 3.62 -5.52 9.20
CA PHE A 86 3.10 -4.17 9.05
C PHE A 86 3.78 -3.23 10.04
N THR A 87 4.34 -2.12 9.57
CA THR A 87 4.81 -1.02 10.41
C THR A 87 3.88 0.16 10.22
N LEU A 88 3.26 0.64 11.31
CA LEU A 88 2.35 1.78 11.23
C LEU A 88 3.14 3.07 10.96
N GLU A 89 2.71 3.81 9.94
CA GLU A 89 3.32 5.08 9.53
C GLU A 89 2.31 6.24 9.69
N GLY A 90 2.02 6.98 8.61
CA GLY A 90 1.09 8.11 8.58
C GLY A 90 -0.39 7.70 8.63
N GLY A 91 -1.25 8.71 8.73
CA GLY A 91 -2.71 8.57 8.84
C GLY A 91 -3.24 9.50 9.92
N TYR A 92 -3.83 10.62 9.49
CA TYR A 92 -4.10 11.76 10.37
C TYR A 92 -5.60 12.02 10.54
N ALA A 93 -6.45 11.26 9.84
CA ALA A 93 -7.88 11.15 10.12
C ALA A 93 -8.11 10.30 11.39
N VAL A 94 -7.95 10.90 12.57
CA VAL A 94 -7.97 10.20 13.88
C VAL A 94 -9.21 9.34 14.09
N ALA A 95 -10.38 9.81 13.65
CA ALA A 95 -11.65 9.08 13.82
C ALA A 95 -11.69 7.78 13.00
N ASP A 96 -11.12 7.77 11.80
CA ASP A 96 -11.17 6.65 10.86
C ASP A 96 -9.89 5.81 10.88
N PHE A 97 -8.81 6.29 11.51
CA PHE A 97 -7.50 5.62 11.55
C PHE A 97 -7.61 4.16 12.01
N GLY A 98 -8.34 3.92 13.11
CA GLY A 98 -8.55 2.58 13.64
C GLY A 98 -9.32 1.67 12.68
N ILE A 99 -10.39 2.20 12.08
CA ILE A 99 -11.22 1.47 11.10
C ILE A 99 -10.39 1.09 9.88
N ASN A 100 -9.67 2.06 9.30
CA ASN A 100 -8.86 1.84 8.11
C ASN A 100 -7.73 0.84 8.35
N THR A 101 -7.08 0.92 9.53
CA THR A 101 -6.04 -0.03 9.94
C THR A 101 -6.61 -1.43 10.07
N VAL A 102 -7.70 -1.60 10.83
CA VAL A 102 -8.34 -2.91 11.03
C VAL A 102 -8.82 -3.48 9.70
N ASN A 103 -9.37 -2.66 8.80
CA ASN A 103 -9.79 -3.14 7.48
C ASN A 103 -8.62 -3.69 6.65
N VAL A 104 -7.43 -3.10 6.69
CA VAL A 104 -6.26 -3.71 6.04
C VAL A 104 -5.94 -5.07 6.65
N LEU A 105 -5.92 -5.16 7.99
CA LEU A 105 -5.59 -6.40 8.69
C LEU A 105 -6.64 -7.49 8.45
N GLU A 106 -7.94 -7.17 8.55
CA GLU A 106 -9.03 -8.10 8.26
C GLU A 106 -9.01 -8.59 6.82
N GLY A 107 -8.77 -7.69 5.86
CA GLY A 107 -8.61 -8.05 4.46
C GLY A 107 -7.43 -8.98 4.23
N PHE A 108 -6.34 -8.77 4.95
CA PHE A 108 -5.13 -9.60 4.88
C PHE A 108 -5.35 -11.00 5.48
N GLU A 109 -5.89 -11.08 6.70
CA GLU A 109 -6.10 -12.34 7.43
C GLU A 109 -7.19 -13.23 6.81
N SER A 110 -8.15 -12.64 6.07
CA SER A 110 -9.27 -13.38 5.49
C SER A 110 -8.99 -13.95 4.08
N SER A 111 -7.75 -13.85 3.58
CA SER A 111 -7.38 -14.15 2.18
C SER A 111 -6.49 -15.39 2.01
#